data_AF-A0A0B6ZM76-F1
#
_entry.id   AF-A0A0B6ZM76-F1
#
_cell.length_a   1.000
_cell.length_b   1.000
_cell.length_c   1.000
_cell.angle_alpha   90.00
_cell.angle_beta   90.00
_cell.angle_gamma   90.00
#
_symmetry.space_group_name_H-M   'P 1'
#
loop_
_entity.id
_entity.type
_entity.pdbx_description
1 polymer ?
#
loop_
_entity_poly.entity_id
_entity_poly.type
_entity_poly.pdbx_seq_one_letter_code
_entity_poly.pdbx_strand_id
1 'polypeptide(L)'
;MKVAIHRAKNLNYLEDYPDMDIYVRVQLFYGHKCHRVKRTIARQGGTDIIFNESLSFTVNGKQMDSCNMAISLMLTASHVYSTAEIEHGRIVLGSFMFARGEGLVHWQEMLSQPKMATTHWHSLTNVAASP
;
A
#
# COMPACT_ATOMS: atom_id res chain seq x y z
N MET A 1 -7.06 1.16 13.18
CA MET A 1 -7.35 0.68 11.81
C MET A 1 -6.48 -0.55 11.52
N LYS A 2 -7.01 -1.58 10.87
CA LYS A 2 -6.26 -2.78 10.45
C LYS A 2 -6.31 -2.87 8.93
N VAL A 3 -5.17 -3.05 8.28
CA VAL A 3 -5.04 -3.20 6.83
C VAL A 3 -4.58 -4.62 6.54
N ALA A 4 -5.38 -5.39 5.80
CA ALA A 4 -5.00 -6.73 5.35
C ALA A 4 -4.52 -6.67 3.89
N ILE A 5 -3.31 -7.14 3.65
CA ILE A 5 -2.70 -7.26 2.32
C ILE A 5 -2.79 -8.73 1.92
N HIS A 6 -3.62 -9.04 0.94
CA HIS A 6 -3.85 -10.41 0.49
C HIS A 6 -2.85 -10.83 -0.58
N ARG A 7 -2.96 -10.25 -1.77
CA ARG A 7 -2.12 -10.60 -2.91
C ARG A 7 -2.03 -9.45 -3.92
N ALA A 8 -0.98 -9.47 -4.73
CA ALA A 8 -0.84 -8.68 -5.95
C ALA A 8 -0.74 -9.65 -7.14
N LYS A 9 -1.26 -9.26 -8.30
CA LYS A 9 -1.32 -10.11 -9.49
C LYS A 9 -1.11 -9.32 -10.77
N ASN A 10 -0.74 -10.02 -11.84
CA ASN A 10 -0.47 -9.44 -13.16
C ASN A 10 0.61 -8.34 -13.11
N LEU A 11 1.68 -8.58 -12.35
CA LEU A 11 2.78 -7.64 -12.21
C LEU A 11 3.78 -7.82 -13.36
N ASN A 12 4.09 -6.74 -14.08
CA ASN A 12 4.97 -6.75 -15.25
C ASN A 12 6.24 -5.93 -14.98
N TYR A 13 7.17 -6.51 -14.23
CA TYR A 13 8.43 -5.82 -13.86
C TYR A 13 9.67 -6.75 -13.81
N LEU A 14 9.47 -8.05 -13.99
CA LEU A 14 10.53 -9.05 -13.80
C LEU A 14 11.67 -8.91 -14.81
N GLU A 15 11.39 -8.42 -16.02
CA GLU A 15 12.41 -8.17 -17.05
C GLU A 15 13.37 -7.04 -16.61
N ASP A 16 12.83 -5.99 -16.01
CA ASP A 16 13.60 -4.84 -15.52
C ASP A 16 14.30 -5.13 -14.18
N TYR A 17 13.74 -6.04 -13.38
CA TYR A 17 14.17 -6.30 -12.00
C TYR A 17 14.11 -7.80 -11.64
N PRO A 18 14.92 -8.67 -12.27
CA PRO A 18 14.82 -10.12 -12.12
C PRO A 18 15.18 -10.63 -10.72
N ASP A 19 16.06 -9.90 -10.00
CA ASP A 19 16.64 -10.31 -8.70
C ASP A 19 16.19 -9.39 -7.55
N MET A 20 14.98 -8.84 -7.63
CA MET A 20 14.41 -7.99 -6.59
C MET A 20 13.30 -8.72 -5.83
N ASP A 21 13.39 -8.68 -4.51
CA ASP A 21 12.30 -9.05 -3.63
C ASP A 21 11.22 -7.97 -3.66
N ILE A 22 9.99 -8.37 -3.35
CA ILE A 22 8.81 -7.54 -3.38
C ILE A 22 8.14 -7.51 -2.01
N TYR A 23 7.71 -6.33 -1.59
CA TYR A 23 6.97 -6.14 -0.36
C TYR A 23 5.95 -5.01 -0.51
N VAL A 24 4.98 -4.94 0.40
CA VAL A 24 4.02 -3.84 0.44
C VAL A 24 4.37 -2.90 1.59
N ARG A 25 4.56 -1.62 1.26
CA ARG A 25 4.74 -0.52 2.20
C ARG A 25 3.41 0.20 2.42
N VAL A 26 2.97 0.31 3.66
CA VAL A 26 1.77 1.06 4.03
C VAL A 26 2.19 2.26 4.88
N GLN A 27 1.92 3.45 4.37
CA GLN A 27 2.20 4.73 5.01
C GLN A 27 0.90 5.36 5.45
N LEU A 28 0.77 5.65 6.75
CA LEU A 28 -0.34 6.38 7.34
C LEU A 28 0.01 7.86 7.46
N PHE A 29 -0.87 8.71 6.92
CA PHE A 29 -0.75 10.15 6.94
C PHE A 29 -1.89 10.80 7.72
N TYR A 30 -1.60 11.97 8.28
CA TYR A 30 -2.61 12.96 8.67
C TYR A 30 -2.34 14.24 7.90
N GLY A 31 -3.27 14.63 7.03
CA GLY A 31 -3.00 15.62 5.99
C GLY A 31 -1.87 15.13 5.09
N HIS A 32 -0.80 15.94 4.99
CA HIS A 32 0.38 15.63 4.18
C HIS A 32 1.55 15.04 4.99
N LYS A 33 1.42 14.94 6.32
CA LYS A 33 2.51 14.45 7.17
C LYS A 33 2.42 12.94 7.30
N CYS A 34 3.52 12.22 7.00
CA CYS A 34 3.61 10.79 7.27
C CYS A 34 3.85 10.57 8.78
N HIS A 35 3.00 9.78 9.43
CA HIS A 35 3.08 9.50 10.86
C HIS A 35 3.59 8.10 11.18
N ARG A 36 3.23 7.11 10.36
CA ARG A 36 3.64 5.72 10.56
C ARG A 36 3.87 5.05 9.22
N VAL A 37 4.93 4.25 9.15
CA VAL A 37 5.21 3.36 8.03
C VAL A 37 5.28 1.95 8.58
N LYS A 38 4.60 1.01 7.92
CA LYS A 38 4.74 -0.43 8.16
C LYS A 38 4.95 -1.12 6.82
N ARG A 39 5.59 -2.28 6.85
CA ARG A 39 5.82 -3.10 5.66
C ARG A 39 5.47 -4.55 5.93
N THR A 40 5.09 -5.26 4.88
CA THR A 40 5.05 -6.72 4.91
C THR A 40 6.45 -7.30 4.93
N ILE A 41 6.55 -8.59 5.19
CA ILE A 41 7.76 -9.36 4.91
C ILE A 41 8.03 -9.32 3.41
N ALA A 42 9.29 -9.11 3.02
CA ALA A 42 9.71 -9.18 1.63
C ALA A 42 9.69 -10.63 1.15
N ARG A 43 9.22 -10.81 -0.09
CA ARG A 43 9.05 -12.11 -0.73
C ARG A 43 9.82 -12.10 -2.02
N GLN A 44 10.22 -13.26 -2.50
CA GLN A 44 10.79 -13.39 -3.83
C GLN A 44 9.85 -12.75 -4.87
N GLY A 45 10.44 -11.99 -5.81
CA GLY A 45 9.71 -11.36 -6.91
C GLY A 45 8.94 -12.36 -7.78
N GLY A 46 7.89 -11.88 -8.45
CA GLY A 46 7.01 -12.71 -9.27
C GLY A 46 5.84 -11.91 -9.84
N THR A 47 5.13 -12.49 -10.81
CA THR A 47 3.95 -11.87 -11.43
C THR A 47 2.73 -11.88 -10.51
N ASP A 48 2.64 -12.90 -9.65
CA ASP A 48 1.57 -13.12 -8.69
C ASP A 48 2.13 -13.44 -7.31
N ILE A 49 1.85 -12.58 -6.34
CA ILE A 49 2.45 -12.65 -4.99
C ILE A 49 1.35 -12.74 -3.95
N ILE A 50 1.49 -13.70 -3.03
CA ILE A 50 0.61 -13.84 -1.87
C ILE A 50 1.33 -13.30 -0.63
N PHE A 51 0.74 -12.28 0.00
CA PHE A 51 1.22 -11.70 1.25
C PHE A 51 0.48 -12.30 2.45
N ASN A 52 -0.86 -12.23 2.45
CA ASN A 52 -1.72 -12.62 3.59
C ASN A 52 -1.26 -12.04 4.94
N GLU A 53 -0.86 -10.78 4.94
CA GLU A 53 -0.33 -10.09 6.11
C GLU A 53 -1.29 -9.00 6.59
N SER A 54 -1.35 -8.78 7.90
CA SER A 54 -2.18 -7.75 8.50
C SER A 54 -1.32 -6.73 9.24
N LEU A 55 -1.48 -5.45 8.88
CA LEU A 55 -0.77 -4.32 9.47
C LEU A 55 -1.74 -3.48 10.30
N SER A 56 -1.51 -3.43 11.62
CA SER A 56 -2.36 -2.68 12.55
C SER A 56 -1.82 -1.28 12.81
N PHE A 57 -2.66 -0.26 12.68
CA PHE A 57 -2.33 1.15 12.92
C PHE A 57 -3.24 1.72 14.01
N THR A 58 -2.65 2.36 15.02
CA THR A 58 -3.40 3.14 16.00
C THR A 58 -3.78 4.48 15.38
N VAL A 59 -5.08 4.71 15.23
CA VAL A 59 -5.64 5.94 14.66
C VAL A 59 -6.54 6.57 15.70
N ASN A 60 -6.37 7.87 15.96
CA ASN A 60 -7.27 8.62 16.82
C ASN A 60 -8.51 9.01 16.02
N GLY A 61 -9.71 8.72 16.53
CA GLY A 61 -10.97 9.07 15.86
C GLY A 61 -11.09 10.55 15.51
N LYS A 62 -10.48 11.45 16.30
CA LYS A 62 -10.45 12.90 16.00
C LYS A 62 -9.66 13.28 14.75
N GLN A 63 -8.82 12.37 14.25
CA GLN A 63 -7.96 12.60 13.09
C GLN A 63 -8.45 11.85 11.84
N MET A 64 -9.64 11.22 11.90
CA MET A 64 -10.11 10.36 10.81
C MET A 64 -10.37 11.15 9.51
N ASP A 65 -10.85 12.39 9.61
CA ASP A 65 -11.15 13.23 8.43
C ASP A 65 -9.90 13.61 7.63
N SER A 66 -8.78 13.77 8.34
CA SER A 66 -7.46 14.05 7.74
C SER A 66 -6.61 12.79 7.52
N CYS A 67 -7.12 11.62 7.91
CA CYS A 67 -6.44 10.34 7.78
C CYS A 67 -6.45 9.85 6.33
N ASN A 68 -5.29 9.47 5.83
CA ASN A 68 -5.16 8.77 4.55
C ASN A 68 -4.01 7.78 4.60
N MET A 69 -4.02 6.82 3.67
CA MET A 69 -3.00 5.78 3.56
C MET A 69 -2.51 5.66 2.13
N ALA A 70 -1.20 5.68 1.95
CA ALA A 70 -0.56 5.23 0.72
C ALA A 70 -0.12 3.78 0.90
N ILE A 71 -0.54 2.91 -0.03
CA ILE A 71 -0.17 1.50 -0.07
C ILE A 71 0.63 1.31 -1.35
N SER A 72 1.93 1.14 -1.19
CA SER A 72 2.91 1.06 -2.28
C SER A 72 3.45 -0.35 -2.39
N LEU A 73 3.51 -0.87 -3.60
CA LEU A 73 4.25 -2.07 -3.94
C LEU A 73 5.71 -1.68 -4.19
N MET A 74 6.61 -2.22 -3.37
CA MET A 74 8.02 -1.88 -3.37
C MET A 74 8.84 -3.09 -3.83
N LEU A 75 9.86 -2.81 -4.63
CA LEU A 75 10.93 -3.73 -4.99
C LEU A 75 12.17 -3.36 -4.18
N THR A 76 12.89 -4.35 -3.68
CA THR A 76 14.12 -4.18 -2.91
C THR A 76 15.13 -5.24 -3.30
N ALA A 77 16.41 -4.89 -3.22
CA ALA A 77 17.47 -5.85 -3.49
C ALA A 77 17.42 -7.00 -2.48
N SER A 78 17.47 -8.25 -2.97
CA SER A 78 17.48 -9.45 -2.13
C SER A 78 18.77 -9.60 -1.30
N HIS A 79 19.83 -8.86 -1.66
CA HIS A 79 21.13 -8.90 -0.99
C HIS A 79 21.40 -7.65 -0.13
N VAL A 80 21.91 -7.89 1.08
CA VAL A 80 22.13 -6.93 2.19
C VAL A 80 23.03 -5.73 1.84
N TYR A 81 23.78 -5.79 0.73
CA TYR A 81 24.71 -4.73 0.34
C TYR A 81 24.06 -3.57 -0.43
N SER A 82 22.80 -3.70 -0.87
CA SER A 82 22.07 -2.63 -1.54
C SER A 82 20.82 -2.25 -0.76
N THR A 83 20.65 -0.95 -0.51
CA THR A 83 19.42 -0.37 0.07
C THR A 83 18.51 0.21 -1.00
N ALA A 84 18.69 -0.19 -2.27
CA ALA A 84 17.87 0.29 -3.36
C ALA A 84 16.43 -0.19 -3.16
N GLU A 85 15.52 0.77 -3.02
CA GLU A 85 14.08 0.53 -3.02
C GLU A 85 13.46 1.24 -4.22
N ILE A 86 12.71 0.50 -5.03
CA ILE A 86 12.01 1.03 -6.20
C ILE A 86 10.52 0.85 -5.96
N GLU A 87 9.76 1.91 -6.18
CA GLU A 87 8.32 1.83 -6.07
C GLU A 87 7.71 1.43 -7.41
N HIS A 88 7.15 0.23 -7.48
CA HIS A 88 6.52 -0.29 -8.70
C HIS A 88 5.15 0.36 -8.96
N GLY A 89 4.43 0.71 -7.90
CA GLY A 89 3.15 1.39 -8.01
C GLY A 89 2.47 1.56 -6.67
N ARG A 90 1.45 2.42 -6.63
CA ARG A 90 0.71 2.70 -5.39
C ARG A 90 -0.78 2.84 -5.58
N ILE A 91 -1.47 2.75 -4.46
CA ILE A 91 -2.87 3.17 -4.29
C ILE A 91 -2.96 4.11 -3.10
N VAL A 92 -3.97 4.97 -3.10
CA VAL A 92 -4.25 5.88 -1.98
C VAL A 92 -5.68 5.64 -1.50
N LEU A 93 -5.83 5.39 -0.21
CA LEU A 93 -7.10 5.31 0.49
C LEU A 93 -7.25 6.51 1.42
N GLY A 94 -8.42 7.12 1.48
CA GLY A 94 -8.64 8.29 2.32
C GLY A 94 -9.95 9.00 2.00
N SER A 95 -10.23 10.08 2.74
CA SER A 95 -11.39 10.93 2.47
C SER A 95 -11.32 11.58 1.08
N PHE A 96 -12.41 12.23 0.66
CA PHE A 96 -12.51 12.91 -0.64
C PHE A 96 -11.45 14.00 -0.84
N MET A 97 -10.71 14.41 0.20
CA MET A 97 -9.57 15.31 0.05
C MET A 97 -8.34 14.61 -0.53
N PHE A 98 -8.15 13.31 -0.27
CA PHE A 98 -6.90 12.57 -0.56
C PHE A 98 -7.04 11.46 -1.60
N ALA A 99 -8.22 10.86 -1.74
CA ALA A 99 -8.45 9.75 -2.66
C ALA A 99 -9.57 10.06 -3.67
N ARG A 100 -9.56 9.33 -4.79
CA ARG A 100 -10.56 9.37 -5.86
C ARG A 100 -10.85 7.94 -6.33
N GLY A 101 -11.96 7.76 -7.05
CA GLY A 101 -12.36 6.47 -7.62
C GLY A 101 -12.46 5.36 -6.56
N GLU A 102 -11.98 4.17 -6.90
CA GLU A 102 -12.01 2.98 -6.03
C GLU A 102 -11.41 3.21 -4.65
N GLY A 103 -10.35 4.02 -4.54
CA GLY A 103 -9.70 4.31 -3.26
C GLY A 103 -10.60 5.08 -2.29
N LEU A 104 -11.43 6.00 -2.82
CA LEU A 104 -12.43 6.73 -2.03
C LEU A 104 -13.63 5.84 -1.69
N VAL A 105 -14.12 5.05 -2.65
CA VAL A 105 -15.23 4.12 -2.45
C VAL A 105 -14.90 3.15 -1.32
N HIS A 106 -13.74 2.50 -1.39
CA HIS A 106 -13.29 1.56 -0.37
C HIS A 106 -13.16 2.24 1.02
N TRP A 107 -12.68 3.48 1.07
CA TRP A 107 -12.57 4.23 2.31
C TRP A 107 -13.94 4.54 2.94
N GLN A 108 -14.91 4.96 2.12
CA GLN A 108 -16.27 5.25 2.56
C GLN A 108 -16.99 4.00 3.05
N GLU A 109 -16.86 2.88 2.33
CA GLU A 109 -17.43 1.61 2.76
C GLU A 109 -16.86 1.15 4.10
N MET A 110 -15.53 1.21 4.27
CA MET A 110 -14.86 0.89 5.54
C MET A 110 -15.41 1.74 6.70
N LEU A 111 -15.61 3.04 6.48
CA LEU A 111 -16.17 3.94 7.49
C LEU A 111 -17.64 3.65 7.82
N SER A 112 -18.43 3.26 6.83
CA SER A 112 -19.84 2.94 7.01
C SER A 112 -20.06 1.63 7.80
N GLN A 113 -19.07 0.72 7.79
CA GLN A 113 -19.14 -0.59 8.42
C GLN A 113 -17.95 -0.85 9.37
N PRO A 114 -17.80 -0.08 10.47
CA PRO A 114 -16.58 -0.06 11.29
C PRO A 114 -16.22 -1.38 12.00
N LYS A 115 -17.12 -2.37 12.00
CA LYS A 115 -16.93 -3.71 12.60
C LYS A 115 -16.72 -4.81 11.56
N MET A 116 -16.85 -4.51 10.27
CA MET A 116 -16.72 -5.47 9.19
C MET A 116 -15.48 -5.17 8.35
N ALA A 117 -14.85 -6.21 7.83
CA ALA A 117 -13.78 -6.03 6.88
C ALA A 117 -14.36 -5.77 5.48
N THR A 118 -13.92 -4.70 4.84
CA THR A 118 -14.15 -4.43 3.42
C THR A 118 -12.95 -4.91 2.60
N THR A 119 -13.17 -5.49 1.43
CA THR A 119 -12.09 -6.07 0.60
C THR A 119 -12.32 -5.71 -0.85
N HIS A 120 -11.32 -5.06 -1.45
CA HIS A 120 -11.37 -4.59 -2.84
C HIS A 120 -10.07 -4.91 -3.55
N TRP A 121 -10.18 -5.14 -4.86
CA TRP A 121 -9.04 -5.00 -5.76
C TRP A 121 -8.83 -3.54 -6.09
N HIS A 122 -7.56 -3.15 -6.25
CA HIS A 122 -7.19 -1.81 -6.71
C HIS A 122 -6.14 -1.97 -7.80
N SER A 123 -6.29 -1.19 -8.88
CA SER A 123 -5.23 -1.07 -9.89
C SER A 123 -4.11 -0.20 -9.33
N LEU A 124 -2.87 -0.67 -9.48
CA LEU A 124 -1.71 0.14 -9.12
C LEU A 124 -1.61 1.33 -10.07
N THR A 125 -1.45 2.52 -9.50
CA THR A 125 -1.08 3.70 -10.28
C THR A 125 0.43 3.75 -10.40
N ASN A 126 0.91 3.97 -11.62
CA ASN A 126 2.33 4.12 -11.87
C ASN A 126 2.81 5.39 -11.15
N VAL A 127 3.94 5.29 -10.44
CA VAL A 127 4.54 6.48 -9.85
C VAL A 127 5.24 7.18 -11.01
N ALA A 128 4.68 8.28 -11.48
CA ALA A 128 5.44 9.17 -12.36
C ALA A 128 6.78 9.43 -11.67
N ALA A 129 7.90 9.20 -12.37
CA ALA A 129 9.21 9.58 -11.87
C ALA A 129 9.10 11.02 -11.36
N SER A 130 9.34 11.23 -10.06
CA SER A 130 9.38 12.57 -9.52
C SER A 130 10.36 13.38 -10.39
N PRO A 131 9.97 14.56 -10.91
CA PRO A 131 10.87 15.38 -11.70
C PRO A 131 12.12 15.79 -10.90
#